data_AF-E9FV84-F1
#
_entry.id   AF-E9FV84-F1
#
_cell.length_a   1.000
_cell.length_b   1.000
_cell.length_c   1.000
_cell.angle_alpha   90.00
_cell.angle_beta   90.00
_cell.angle_gamma   90.00
#
_symmetry.space_group_name_H-M   'P 1'
#
loop_
_entity.id
_entity.type
_entity.pdbx_description
1 polymer ?
#
loop_
_entity_poly.entity_id
_entity_poly.type
_entity_poly.pdbx_seq_one_letter_code
_entity_poly.pdbx_strand_id
1 'polypeptide(L)'
;SNLAWELFKLVKYGWYWGRMTRGEAERKLVDQPDGAFLVRDSSDDCHLLSLSFRSYGRTLHTRIEHTNGYFSFYAYPEAEQHSSVGQLIEHLMDTSRSGIFCYSRSRSPGSPSYPVRLTKPVSRFSEVLPLQYMCRFVIRQYVRMDHIEALPLPESLKSFIVRGNS
;
A
#
# COMPACT_ATOMS: atom_id res chain seq x y z
N SER A 1 -8.32 -15.43 -11.40
CA SER A 1 -8.77 -14.10 -10.91
C SER A 1 -8.08 -13.03 -11.74
N ASN A 2 -8.77 -11.96 -12.14
CA ASN A 2 -8.12 -10.84 -12.84
C ASN A 2 -7.40 -9.97 -11.81
N LEU A 3 -6.07 -9.84 -11.91
CA LEU A 3 -5.25 -9.01 -11.04
C LEU A 3 -5.77 -7.57 -10.93
N ALA A 4 -6.26 -6.99 -12.03
CA ALA A 4 -6.84 -5.65 -12.02
C ALA A 4 -8.07 -5.55 -11.11
N TRP A 5 -8.88 -6.60 -11.04
CA TRP A 5 -10.04 -6.66 -10.15
C TRP A 5 -9.62 -6.79 -8.68
N GLU A 6 -8.58 -7.56 -8.39
CA GLU A 6 -8.03 -7.65 -7.02
C GLU A 6 -7.47 -6.31 -6.54
N LEU A 7 -6.75 -5.58 -7.40
CA LEU A 7 -6.29 -4.23 -7.10
C LEU A 7 -7.47 -3.25 -6.92
N PHE A 8 -8.49 -3.34 -7.77
CA PHE A 8 -9.68 -2.50 -7.65
C PHE A 8 -10.42 -2.73 -6.32
N LYS A 9 -10.51 -3.97 -5.83
CA LYS A 9 -11.11 -4.25 -4.51
C LYS A 9 -10.38 -3.56 -3.36
N LEU A 10 -9.10 -3.23 -3.52
CA LEU A 10 -8.31 -2.61 -2.46
C LEU A 10 -8.88 -1.27 -1.99
N VAL A 11 -9.61 -0.57 -2.88
CA VAL A 11 -10.26 0.71 -2.55
C VAL A 11 -11.30 0.60 -1.44
N LYS A 12 -11.76 -0.60 -1.09
CA LYS A 12 -12.68 -0.81 0.03
C LYS A 12 -11.97 -0.83 1.38
N TYR A 13 -10.66 -1.06 1.40
CA TYR A 13 -9.90 -1.12 2.65
C TYR A 13 -9.34 0.26 3.02
N GLY A 14 -9.57 0.68 4.26
CA GLY A 14 -9.08 1.96 4.76
C GLY A 14 -7.55 2.06 4.79
N TRP A 15 -6.85 0.94 4.96
CA TRP A 15 -5.38 0.90 4.99
C TRP A 15 -4.72 1.00 3.60
N TYR A 16 -5.49 0.99 2.51
CA TYR A 16 -4.96 1.13 1.15
C TYR A 16 -5.02 2.59 0.67
N TRP A 17 -3.87 3.19 0.41
CA TRP A 17 -3.73 4.60 0.07
C TRP A 17 -3.58 4.88 -1.43
N GLY A 18 -3.56 3.84 -2.26
CA GLY A 18 -3.35 3.99 -3.70
C GLY A 18 -2.01 4.62 -4.04
N ARG A 19 -2.01 5.52 -5.03
CA ARG A 19 -0.83 6.29 -5.48
C ARG A 19 -0.35 7.25 -4.40
N MET A 20 0.39 6.71 -3.45
CA MET A 20 1.11 7.43 -2.40
C MET A 20 2.60 7.21 -2.59
N THR A 21 3.40 8.29 -2.52
CA THR A 21 4.85 8.18 -2.63
C THR A 21 5.48 7.61 -1.35
N ARG A 22 6.73 7.14 -1.44
CA ARG A 22 7.48 6.69 -0.27
C ARG A 22 7.59 7.79 0.80
N GLY A 23 7.94 9.01 0.41
CA GLY A 23 8.06 10.14 1.33
C GLY A 23 6.73 10.59 1.95
N GLU A 24 5.61 10.47 1.23
CA GLU A 24 4.28 10.68 1.81
C GLU A 24 3.96 9.63 2.89
N ALA A 25 4.29 8.36 2.63
CA ALA A 25 4.10 7.29 3.61
C ALA A 25 4.98 7.50 4.85
N GLU A 26 6.23 7.92 4.67
CA GLU A 26 7.13 8.26 5.78
C GLU A 26 6.57 9.39 6.63
N ARG A 27 6.07 10.48 6.02
CA ARG A 27 5.39 11.57 6.73
C ARG A 27 4.13 11.11 7.46
N LYS A 28 3.31 10.24 6.85
CA LYS A 28 2.09 9.70 7.51
C LYS A 28 2.42 8.86 8.74
N LEU A 29 3.53 8.12 8.69
CA LEU A 29 3.92 7.18 9.74
C LEU A 29 4.89 7.79 10.78
N VAL A 30 5.36 9.03 10.61
CA VAL A 30 6.42 9.62 11.44
C VAL A 30 6.03 9.75 12.93
N ASP A 31 4.77 10.08 13.20
CA ASP A 31 4.23 10.26 14.55
C ASP A 31 3.31 9.11 14.99
N GLN A 32 3.28 8.03 14.20
CA GLN A 32 2.48 6.86 14.52
C GLN A 32 3.27 5.90 15.41
N PRO A 33 2.60 5.15 16.30
CA PRO A 33 3.26 4.16 17.13
C PRO A 33 3.82 3.00 16.30
N ASP A 34 4.80 2.28 16.85
CA ASP A 34 5.28 1.03 16.27
C ASP A 34 4.12 0.06 16.01
N GLY A 35 4.20 -0.58 14.85
CA GLY A 35 3.17 -1.44 14.28
C GLY A 35 2.06 -0.74 13.51
N ALA A 36 2.12 0.59 13.38
CA ALA A 36 1.33 1.33 12.40
C ALA A 36 1.77 0.99 10.98
N PHE A 37 0.81 0.80 10.07
CA PHE A 37 1.11 0.45 8.69
C PHE A 37 0.07 0.95 7.69
N LEU A 38 0.48 0.99 6.42
CA LEU A 38 -0.39 1.24 5.28
C LEU A 38 0.13 0.52 4.03
N VAL A 39 -0.78 0.25 3.09
CA VAL A 39 -0.45 -0.28 1.76
C VAL A 39 -0.64 0.82 0.73
N ARG A 40 0.28 0.90 -0.23
CA ARG A 40 0.27 1.87 -1.33
C ARG A 40 0.71 1.22 -2.62
N ASP A 41 0.46 1.90 -3.73
CA ASP A 41 1.05 1.53 -5.01
C ASP A 41 2.58 1.61 -4.91
N SER A 42 3.27 0.65 -5.52
CA SER A 42 4.72 0.67 -5.62
C SER A 42 5.18 1.84 -6.48
N SER A 43 6.35 2.39 -6.16
CA SER A 43 7.03 3.39 -7.00
C SER A 43 8.05 2.75 -7.96
N ASP A 44 8.18 1.43 -7.90
CA ASP A 44 9.06 0.60 -8.75
C ASP A 44 8.19 -0.09 -9.81
N ASP A 45 8.57 0.04 -11.08
CA ASP A 45 7.80 -0.45 -12.23
C ASP A 45 7.65 -1.98 -12.27
N CYS A 46 8.50 -2.72 -11.56
CA CYS A 46 8.45 -4.18 -11.50
C CYS A 46 7.50 -4.71 -10.41
N HIS A 47 6.93 -3.85 -9.56
CA HIS A 47 6.08 -4.28 -8.45
C HIS A 47 4.80 -3.46 -8.42
N LEU A 48 3.70 -4.06 -7.98
CA LEU A 48 2.39 -3.40 -8.00
C LEU A 48 2.13 -2.61 -6.72
N LEU A 49 2.54 -3.17 -5.58
CA LEU A 49 2.18 -2.67 -4.26
C LEU A 49 3.38 -2.69 -3.31
N SER A 50 3.32 -1.82 -2.30
CA SER A 50 4.28 -1.76 -1.21
C SER A 50 3.54 -1.60 0.12
N LEU A 51 4.01 -2.33 1.12
CA LEU A 51 3.66 -2.12 2.53
C LEU A 51 4.66 -1.14 3.14
N SER A 52 4.17 -0.11 3.80
CA SER A 52 4.97 0.83 4.60
C SER A 52 4.53 0.72 6.04
N PHE A 53 5.47 0.57 6.97
CA PHE A 53 5.15 0.30 8.37
C PHE A 53 6.17 0.89 9.33
N ARG A 54 5.74 1.12 10.56
CA ARG A 54 6.56 1.67 11.65
C ARG A 54 7.11 0.54 12.52
N SER A 55 8.41 0.52 12.75
CA SER A 55 9.06 -0.40 13.68
C SER A 55 10.35 0.20 14.26
N TYR A 56 10.56 0.07 15.57
CA TYR A 56 11.69 0.64 16.30
C TYR A 56 11.88 2.14 16.04
N GLY A 57 10.77 2.89 16.01
CA GLY A 57 10.82 4.32 15.75
C GLY A 57 11.22 4.69 14.32
N ARG A 58 11.28 3.74 13.39
CA ARG A 58 11.64 3.95 11.98
C ARG A 58 10.53 3.51 11.04
N THR A 59 10.36 4.24 9.95
CA THR A 59 9.49 3.80 8.85
C THR A 59 10.29 2.89 7.91
N LEU A 60 9.77 1.69 7.69
CA LEU A 60 10.31 0.68 6.80
C LEU A 60 9.32 0.38 5.67
N HIS A 61 9.84 -0.16 4.56
CA HIS A 61 9.04 -0.48 3.39
C HIS A 61 9.42 -1.86 2.85
N THR A 62 8.43 -2.63 2.45
CA THR A 62 8.63 -3.91 1.75
C THR A 62 7.64 -4.03 0.60
N ARG A 63 7.99 -4.78 -0.43
CA ARG A 63 7.18 -4.96 -1.65
C ARG A 63 6.25 -6.15 -1.48
N ILE A 64 5.07 -6.07 -2.05
CA ILE A 64 4.16 -7.21 -2.14
C ILE A 64 4.40 -7.86 -3.49
N GLU A 65 4.89 -9.09 -3.46
CA GLU A 65 5.11 -9.92 -4.64
C GLU A 65 3.78 -10.50 -5.13
N HIS A 66 3.66 -10.69 -6.44
CA HIS A 66 2.54 -11.38 -7.05
C HIS A 66 3.04 -12.39 -8.07
N THR A 67 3.02 -13.68 -7.69
CA THR A 67 3.52 -14.80 -8.50
C THR A 67 2.47 -15.89 -8.58
N ASN A 68 2.22 -16.44 -9.76
CA ASN A 68 1.26 -17.52 -10.00
C ASN A 68 -0.17 -17.26 -9.46
N GLY A 69 -0.60 -16.01 -9.41
CA GLY A 69 -1.92 -15.62 -8.90
C GLY A 69 -2.01 -15.46 -7.38
N TYR A 70 -0.89 -15.56 -6.68
CA TYR A 70 -0.81 -15.41 -5.23
C TYR A 70 0.02 -14.20 -4.82
N PHE A 71 -0.33 -13.61 -3.68
CA PHE A 71 0.36 -12.48 -3.06
C PHE A 71 1.17 -12.94 -1.85
N SER A 72 2.40 -12.42 -1.71
CA SER A 72 3.29 -12.69 -0.59
C SER A 72 4.30 -11.56 -0.37
N PHE A 73 5.02 -11.56 0.75
CA PHE A 73 6.16 -10.65 0.98
C PHE A 73 7.51 -11.29 0.63
N TYR A 74 7.52 -12.59 0.31
CA TYR A 74 8.72 -13.34 -0.07
C TYR A 74 8.41 -14.43 -1.10
N ALA A 75 9.44 -14.83 -1.84
CA ALA A 75 9.36 -15.89 -2.81
C ALA A 75 9.33 -17.32 -2.22
N TYR A 76 9.51 -17.53 -0.91
CA TYR A 76 9.56 -18.88 -0.30
C TYR A 76 9.41 -18.82 1.25
N PRO A 77 8.75 -19.80 1.90
CA PRO A 77 8.10 -20.99 1.33
C PRO A 77 6.63 -20.76 0.95
N GLU A 78 6.09 -21.68 0.15
CA GLU A 78 4.71 -21.73 -0.38
C GLU A 78 3.60 -21.57 0.70
N ALA A 79 3.95 -21.73 1.97
CA ALA A 79 3.04 -21.68 3.11
C ALA A 79 2.45 -20.28 3.43
N GLU A 80 2.99 -19.19 2.86
CA GLU A 80 2.51 -17.81 3.09
C GLU A 80 1.96 -17.15 1.81
N GLN A 81 1.42 -17.96 0.89
CA GLN A 81 0.78 -17.48 -0.33
C GLN A 81 -0.71 -17.22 -0.11
N HIS A 82 -1.20 -16.04 -0.49
CA HIS A 82 -2.60 -15.67 -0.33
C HIS A 82 -3.24 -15.32 -1.67
N SER A 83 -4.52 -15.71 -1.85
CA SER A 83 -5.24 -15.46 -3.11
C SER A 83 -5.65 -13.99 -3.32
N SER A 84 -5.55 -13.16 -2.26
CA SER A 84 -5.75 -11.72 -2.33
C SER A 84 -4.84 -10.99 -1.33
N VAL A 85 -4.54 -9.73 -1.63
CA VAL A 85 -3.81 -8.84 -0.71
C VAL A 85 -4.59 -8.61 0.58
N GLY A 86 -5.92 -8.59 0.53
CA GLY A 86 -6.75 -8.47 1.73
C GLY A 86 -6.50 -9.63 2.71
N GLN A 87 -6.52 -10.87 2.22
CA GLN A 87 -6.20 -12.06 3.00
C GLN A 87 -4.78 -12.05 3.54
N LEU A 88 -3.81 -11.62 2.72
CA LEU A 88 -2.41 -11.47 3.15
C LEU A 88 -2.32 -10.51 4.35
N ILE A 89 -2.91 -9.32 4.25
CA ILE A 89 -2.86 -8.33 5.32
C ILE A 89 -3.63 -8.79 6.56
N GLU A 90 -4.78 -9.45 6.40
CA GLU A 90 -5.56 -10.00 7.51
C GLU A 90 -4.79 -11.08 8.27
N HIS A 91 -4.19 -12.02 7.55
CA HIS A 91 -3.34 -13.05 8.14
C HIS A 91 -2.15 -12.43 8.89
N LEU A 92 -1.51 -11.40 8.34
CA LEU A 92 -0.39 -10.73 9.01
C LEU A 92 -0.81 -9.98 10.26
N MET A 93 -1.99 -9.36 10.24
CA MET A 93 -2.53 -8.71 11.42
C MET A 93 -2.86 -9.71 12.52
N ASP A 94 -3.47 -10.84 12.18
CA ASP A 94 -3.78 -11.91 13.12
C ASP A 94 -2.50 -12.51 13.72
N THR A 95 -1.56 -12.88 12.86
CA THR A 95 -0.27 -13.46 13.26
C THR A 95 0.56 -12.48 14.10
N SER A 96 0.49 -11.17 13.83
CA SER A 96 1.17 -10.13 14.65
C SER A 96 0.61 -10.00 16.09
N ARG A 97 -0.55 -10.59 16.39
CA ARG A 97 -1.11 -10.66 17.75
C ARG A 97 -0.43 -11.75 18.59
N SER A 98 -0.05 -12.86 17.97
CA SER A 98 0.52 -14.03 18.65
C SER A 98 2.05 -14.04 18.69
N GLY A 99 2.73 -13.22 17.87
CA GLY A 99 4.18 -13.17 17.85
C GLY A 99 4.80 -11.98 17.13
N ILE A 100 6.13 -12.01 17.06
CA ILE A 100 6.98 -11.04 16.36
C ILE A 100 7.51 -11.72 15.09
N PHE A 101 7.32 -11.10 13.93
CA PHE A 101 7.73 -11.68 12.65
C PHE A 101 8.63 -10.73 11.86
N CYS A 102 9.58 -11.28 11.11
CA CYS A 102 10.65 -10.50 10.50
C CYS A 102 10.45 -10.36 8.98
N TYR A 103 9.70 -9.33 8.53
CA TYR A 103 9.49 -9.06 7.09
C TYR A 103 10.48 -8.09 6.43
N SER A 104 11.51 -7.66 7.16
CA SER A 104 12.63 -6.90 6.62
C SER A 104 13.86 -7.78 6.44
N ARG A 105 13.98 -8.49 5.31
CA ARG A 105 15.30 -8.98 4.89
C ARG A 105 16.06 -7.87 4.17
N SER A 106 17.14 -7.39 4.79
CA SER A 106 18.20 -6.74 4.03
C SER A 106 18.85 -7.79 3.11
N ARG A 107 19.18 -7.38 1.88
CA ARG A 107 19.80 -8.26 0.87
C ARG A 107 21.23 -8.70 1.23
N SER A 108 21.83 -8.13 2.28
CA SER A 108 23.17 -8.51 2.75
C SER A 108 23.10 -9.49 3.92
N PRO A 109 23.88 -10.59 3.87
CA PRO A 109 24.07 -11.48 5.01
C PRO A 109 24.54 -10.70 6.25
N GLY A 110 23.93 -10.94 7.42
CA GLY A 110 24.33 -10.31 8.69
C GLY A 110 23.68 -8.95 9.00
N SER A 111 22.80 -8.45 8.13
CA SER A 111 22.01 -7.25 8.45
C SER A 111 20.92 -7.53 9.50
N PRO A 112 20.62 -6.57 10.38
CA PRO A 112 19.56 -6.72 11.38
C PRO A 112 18.22 -6.93 10.67
N SER A 113 17.58 -8.05 10.96
CA SER A 113 16.21 -8.29 10.58
C SER A 113 15.32 -7.50 11.53
N TYR A 114 14.61 -6.51 11.00
CA TYR A 114 13.71 -5.73 11.84
C TYR A 114 12.44 -6.53 12.04
N PRO A 115 12.09 -6.82 13.30
CA PRO A 115 10.80 -7.40 13.56
C PRO A 115 9.70 -6.41 13.19
N VAL A 116 8.62 -6.97 12.68
CA VAL A 116 7.47 -6.29 12.10
C VAL A 116 6.26 -6.82 12.84
N ARG A 117 5.42 -5.90 13.29
CA ARG A 117 4.13 -6.24 13.89
C ARG A 117 3.08 -5.38 13.24
N LEU A 118 2.33 -5.90 12.29
CA LEU A 118 1.25 -5.13 11.65
C LEU A 118 0.04 -5.18 12.56
N THR A 119 -0.10 -4.18 13.44
CA THR A 119 -1.14 -4.19 14.47
C THR A 119 -2.12 -3.02 14.34
N LYS A 120 -1.71 -1.95 13.64
CA LYS A 120 -2.46 -0.70 13.58
C LYS A 120 -2.59 -0.22 12.13
N PRO A 121 -3.64 -0.61 11.40
CA PRO A 121 -3.86 -0.07 10.05
C PRO A 121 -4.13 1.44 10.12
N VAL A 122 -3.31 2.23 9.44
CA VAL A 122 -3.53 3.68 9.28
C VAL A 122 -4.58 3.88 8.20
N SER A 123 -5.79 4.22 8.64
CA SER A 123 -6.94 4.37 7.76
C SER A 123 -6.91 5.71 7.02
N ARG A 124 -7.11 5.69 5.72
CA ARG A 124 -7.36 6.90 4.93
C ARG A 124 -8.72 7.55 5.23
N PHE A 125 -9.65 6.80 5.82
CA PHE A 125 -10.98 7.29 6.17
C PHE A 125 -10.98 8.11 7.47
N SER A 126 -9.90 8.08 8.26
CA SER A 126 -9.76 8.95 9.43
C SER A 126 -9.26 10.34 9.09
N GLU A 127 -8.87 10.61 7.83
CA GLU A 127 -8.51 11.94 7.37
C GLU A 127 -9.72 12.58 6.65
N VAL A 128 -10.08 13.80 7.07
CA VAL A 128 -11.03 14.63 6.29
C VAL A 128 -10.28 15.22 5.12
N LEU A 129 -10.18 14.45 4.03
CA LEU A 129 -9.64 14.94 2.77
C LEU A 129 -10.63 15.94 2.15
N PRO A 130 -10.16 17.02 1.49
CA PRO A 130 -11.03 17.87 0.70
C PRO A 130 -11.82 17.04 -0.31
N LEU A 131 -13.09 17.36 -0.54
CA LEU A 131 -13.95 16.62 -1.48
C LEU A 131 -13.29 16.46 -2.86
N GLN A 132 -12.60 17.49 -3.35
CA GLN A 132 -11.80 17.44 -4.59
C GLN A 132 -10.79 16.28 -4.61
N TYR A 133 -10.12 16.00 -3.49
CA TYR A 133 -9.16 14.90 -3.37
C TYR A 133 -9.85 13.54 -3.39
N MET A 134 -11.00 13.42 -2.73
CA MET A 134 -11.82 12.21 -2.80
C MET A 134 -12.33 11.96 -4.22
N CYS A 135 -12.84 12.99 -4.90
CA CYS A 135 -13.27 12.92 -6.30
C CYS A 135 -12.11 12.50 -7.20
N ARG A 136 -10.93 13.14 -7.07
CA ARG A 136 -9.72 12.76 -7.82
C ARG A 136 -9.32 11.32 -7.58
N PHE A 137 -9.33 10.86 -6.32
CA PHE A 137 -9.02 9.48 -5.98
C PHE A 137 -9.97 8.53 -6.72
N VAL A 138 -11.28 8.76 -6.63
CA VAL A 138 -12.31 7.94 -7.28
C VAL A 138 -12.16 7.96 -8.79
N ILE A 139 -12.03 9.14 -9.42
CA ILE A 139 -11.87 9.26 -10.89
C ILE A 139 -10.69 8.42 -11.39
N ARG A 140 -9.55 8.46 -10.69
CA ARG A 140 -8.35 7.68 -11.04
C ARG A 140 -8.53 6.17 -10.93
N GLN A 141 -9.55 5.68 -10.23
CA GLN A 141 -9.86 4.25 -10.16
C GLN A 141 -10.64 3.77 -11.40
N TYR A 142 -11.39 4.67 -12.04
CA TYR A 142 -12.28 4.31 -13.15
C TYR A 142 -11.80 4.82 -14.51
N VAL A 143 -10.86 5.77 -14.53
CA VAL A 143 -10.33 6.36 -15.75
C VAL A 143 -8.83 6.14 -15.83
N ARG A 144 -8.38 5.51 -16.93
CA ARG A 144 -6.96 5.35 -17.22
C ARG A 144 -6.32 6.73 -17.44
N MET A 145 -5.04 6.88 -17.08
CA MET A 145 -4.35 8.17 -17.16
C MET A 145 -4.34 8.78 -18.56
N ASP A 146 -4.16 7.95 -19.58
CA ASP A 146 -4.20 8.35 -21.00
C ASP A 146 -5.59 8.77 -21.49
N HIS A 147 -6.66 8.46 -20.73
CA HIS A 147 -8.03 8.85 -21.05
C HIS A 147 -8.51 10.07 -20.27
N ILE A 148 -7.70 10.63 -19.35
CA ILE A 148 -8.09 11.82 -18.57
C ILE A 148 -8.32 13.03 -19.46
N GLU A 149 -7.54 13.16 -20.54
CA GLU A 149 -7.67 14.25 -21.52
C GLU A 149 -9.02 14.29 -22.23
N ALA A 150 -9.67 13.13 -22.37
CA ALA A 150 -10.97 13.00 -23.02
C ALA A 150 -12.17 13.32 -22.10
N LEU A 151 -11.92 13.56 -20.80
CA LEU A 151 -13.01 13.88 -19.87
C LEU A 151 -13.61 15.26 -20.18
N PRO A 152 -14.94 15.44 -20.07
CA PRO A 152 -15.63 16.72 -20.27
C PRO A 152 -15.46 17.62 -19.03
N LEU A 153 -14.20 17.91 -18.68
CA LEU A 153 -13.81 18.72 -17.52
C LEU A 153 -12.91 19.89 -17.96
N PRO A 154 -12.90 21.02 -17.23
CA PRO A 154 -11.92 22.07 -17.43
C PRO A 154 -10.46 21.59 -17.27
N GLU A 155 -9.54 22.23 -17.99
CA GLU A 155 -8.12 21.84 -18.04
C GLU A 155 -7.43 21.89 -16.67
N SER A 156 -7.83 22.83 -15.81
CA SER A 156 -7.35 22.90 -14.43
C SER A 156 -7.72 21.68 -13.60
N LEU A 157 -8.91 21.10 -13.81
CA LEU A 157 -9.34 19.88 -13.13
C LEU A 157 -8.68 18.63 -13.72
N LYS A 158 -8.50 18.55 -15.05
CA LYS A 158 -7.71 17.47 -15.67
C LYS A 158 -6.28 17.47 -15.13
N SER A 159 -5.64 18.63 -15.13
CA SER A 159 -4.31 18.85 -14.53
C SER A 159 -4.27 18.43 -13.06
N PHE A 160 -5.27 18.80 -12.26
CA PHE A 160 -5.37 18.38 -10.86
C PHE A 160 -5.50 16.85 -10.75
N ILE A 161 -6.34 16.23 -11.56
CA ILE A 161 -6.50 14.76 -11.61
C ILE A 161 -5.21 14.08 -12.08
N VAL A 162 -4.34 14.71 -12.88
CA VAL A 162 -3.06 14.13 -13.33
C VAL A 162 -1.91 14.33 -12.32
N ARG A 163 -1.81 15.49 -11.67
CA ARG A 163 -0.69 15.83 -10.74
C ARG A 163 -0.56 14.85 -9.58
N GLY A 164 0.64 14.69 -8.98
CA GLY A 164 0.86 13.93 -7.73
C GLY A 164 0.28 14.66 -6.50
N ASN A 165 0.26 14.03 -5.32
CA ASN A 165 -0.18 14.70 -4.09
C ASN A 165 0.90 15.71 -3.65
N SER A 166 0.70 16.99 -3.96
CA SER A 166 1.42 18.09 -3.33
C SER A 166 0.77 18.46 -2.00
#